data_AF-A0A5J4KUU8-F1
#
_entry.id   AF-A0A5J4KUU8-F1
#
_cell.length_a   1.000
_cell.length_b   1.000
_cell.length_c   1.000
_cell.angle_alpha   90.00
_cell.angle_beta   90.00
_cell.angle_gamma   90.00
#
_symmetry.space_group_name_H-M   'P 1'
#
loop_
_entity.id
_entity.type
_entity.pdbx_description
1 polymer ?
#
loop_
_entity_poly.entity_id
_entity_poly.type
_entity_poly.pdbx_seq_one_letter_code
_entity_poly.pdbx_strand_id
1 'polypeptide(L)'
;MRATSARRATASMEKPEKLALSISNSRAAWRTRDRVCSLAAVTHRVKLGSLVACTAFRSPALLAKMVDTIDEISGGRLILGLGAGWDGPEQQAFDIKSDHRVDRFEEALQIIVPLLRTGRVDFAGTYYQAQDCELRPRGPRPGGPPILIGAKGPRMLRLAATYADLWNAEGPLQGLEQISSQQAVGDAACTAIGRDPATLGRSASVVVKLPMAHGWSHSSAQGKQPGPTSPEEVAEMLRSYARAGLSHAQLWLMPNTLASLEWFKTVLDLLDQGEA
;
A
#
# COMPACT_ATOMS: atom_id res chain seq x y z
N MET A 1 28.01 -34.58 -32.23
CA MET A 1 26.89 -34.19 -33.09
C MET A 1 25.59 -34.41 -32.31
N ARG A 2 24.96 -33.31 -31.85
CA ARG A 2 23.56 -33.18 -31.34
C ARG A 2 23.15 -34.01 -30.11
N ALA A 3 22.31 -33.54 -29.19
CA ALA A 3 21.73 -32.24 -28.90
C ALA A 3 21.16 -32.29 -27.47
N THR A 4 21.44 -31.25 -26.69
CA THR A 4 20.87 -31.01 -25.35
C THR A 4 19.43 -30.52 -25.50
N SER A 5 18.47 -31.25 -24.93
CA SER A 5 17.06 -30.87 -24.87
C SER A 5 16.84 -29.83 -23.77
N ALA A 6 16.72 -28.56 -24.16
CA ALA A 6 16.27 -27.48 -23.28
C ALA A 6 14.77 -27.62 -22.99
N ARG A 7 14.43 -27.83 -21.71
CA ARG A 7 13.05 -27.69 -21.23
C ARG A 7 12.67 -26.21 -21.28
N ARG A 8 11.68 -25.91 -22.12
CA ARG A 8 11.04 -24.61 -22.28
C ARG A 8 10.23 -24.32 -21.00
N ALA A 9 10.68 -23.38 -20.17
CA ALA A 9 9.86 -22.83 -19.10
C ALA A 9 8.80 -21.92 -19.73
N THR A 10 7.55 -22.38 -19.75
CA THR A 10 6.40 -21.53 -20.08
C THR A 10 6.07 -20.68 -18.86
N ALA A 11 6.46 -19.41 -18.90
CA ALA A 11 5.99 -18.43 -17.92
C ALA A 11 4.49 -18.20 -18.17
N SER A 12 3.66 -18.70 -17.25
CA SER A 12 2.26 -18.33 -17.12
C SER A 12 2.17 -16.82 -16.87
N MET A 13 1.43 -16.10 -17.71
CA MET A 13 1.18 -14.67 -17.57
C MET A 13 0.06 -14.46 -16.55
N GLU A 14 0.40 -14.24 -15.28
CA GLU A 14 -0.60 -13.96 -14.23
C GLU A 14 -0.82 -12.45 -14.02
N LYS A 15 -2.08 -12.06 -13.81
CA LYS A 15 -2.53 -10.70 -13.45
C LYS A 15 -2.00 -10.30 -12.06
N PRO A 16 -1.96 -8.99 -11.73
CA PRO A 16 -1.94 -8.60 -10.31
C PRO A 16 -3.29 -9.03 -9.72
N GLU A 17 -3.28 -9.90 -8.71
CA GLU A 17 -4.52 -10.47 -8.14
C GLU A 17 -5.55 -9.41 -7.70
N LYS A 18 -5.11 -8.21 -7.31
CA LYS A 18 -5.94 -7.21 -6.63
C LYS A 18 -5.56 -5.77 -7.05
N LEU A 19 -6.41 -5.15 -7.85
CA LEU A 19 -6.32 -3.72 -8.20
C LEU A 19 -6.95 -2.85 -7.09
N ALA A 20 -6.23 -1.82 -6.66
CA ALA A 20 -6.73 -0.81 -5.71
C ALA A 20 -6.79 0.56 -6.41
N LEU A 21 -7.87 1.30 -6.23
CA LEU A 21 -8.05 2.61 -6.83
C LEU A 21 -7.94 3.69 -5.75
N SER A 22 -7.10 4.71 -5.98
CA SER A 22 -6.97 5.85 -5.08
C SER A 22 -7.86 7.01 -5.55
N ILE A 23 -8.82 7.40 -4.70
CA ILE A 23 -9.69 8.55 -4.92
C ILE A 23 -9.21 9.71 -4.03
N SER A 24 -8.45 10.65 -4.60
CA SER A 24 -8.12 11.92 -3.97
C SER A 24 -8.27 13.06 -4.99
N ASN A 25 -9.02 14.10 -4.63
CA ASN A 25 -9.31 15.23 -5.52
C ASN A 25 -9.19 16.60 -4.81
N SER A 26 -8.37 16.72 -3.76
CA SER A 26 -8.21 17.99 -3.04
C SER A 26 -6.82 18.16 -2.44
N ARG A 27 -6.28 19.39 -2.52
CA ARG A 27 -5.07 19.84 -1.80
C ARG A 27 -5.22 19.73 -0.27
N ALA A 28 -6.44 19.55 0.23
CA ALA A 28 -6.75 19.13 1.59
C ALA A 28 -7.12 17.65 1.59
N ALA A 29 -6.26 16.77 2.08
CA ALA A 29 -6.60 15.38 2.31
C ALA A 29 -7.40 15.30 3.62
N TRP A 30 -8.72 15.14 3.53
CA TRP A 30 -9.52 14.77 4.70
C TRP A 30 -8.95 13.46 5.26
N ARG A 31 -8.90 13.34 6.59
CA ARG A 31 -8.23 12.22 7.27
C ARG A 31 -8.69 10.88 6.66
N THR A 32 -7.73 10.17 6.09
CA THR A 32 -7.94 8.95 5.29
C THR A 32 -8.81 7.92 6.00
N ARG A 33 -8.69 7.83 7.32
CA ARG A 33 -9.36 6.80 8.10
C ARG A 33 -10.86 7.05 8.32
N ASP A 34 -11.29 8.29 8.53
CA ASP A 34 -12.70 8.60 8.78
C ASP A 34 -13.52 8.38 7.49
N ARG A 35 -12.88 8.65 6.35
CA ARG A 35 -13.37 8.25 5.01
C ARG A 35 -13.44 6.75 4.85
N VAL A 36 -12.39 6.01 5.21
CA VAL A 36 -12.38 4.55 5.13
C VAL A 36 -13.50 3.95 6.00
N CYS A 37 -13.72 4.47 7.21
CA CYS A 37 -14.82 4.03 8.08
C CYS A 37 -16.19 4.30 7.44
N SER A 38 -16.40 5.50 6.91
CA SER A 38 -17.66 5.87 6.24
C SER A 38 -17.93 5.00 5.01
N LEU A 39 -16.90 4.75 4.19
CA LEU A 39 -16.97 3.85 3.04
C LEU A 39 -17.20 2.40 3.45
N ALA A 40 -16.61 1.95 4.56
CA ALA A 40 -16.80 0.61 5.08
C ALA A 40 -18.27 0.33 5.39
N ALA A 41 -18.97 1.30 5.98
CA ALA A 41 -20.39 1.19 6.32
C ALA A 41 -21.34 1.11 5.11
N VAL A 42 -20.98 1.74 3.98
CA VAL A 42 -21.87 1.87 2.80
C VAL A 42 -21.45 1.00 1.61
N THR A 43 -20.42 0.17 1.76
CA THR A 43 -19.94 -0.74 0.71
C THR A 43 -19.84 -2.16 1.25
N HIS A 44 -19.99 -3.17 0.38
CA HIS A 44 -20.00 -4.58 0.81
C HIS A 44 -18.97 -5.48 0.11
N ARG A 45 -18.46 -5.05 -1.06
CA ARG A 45 -17.57 -5.87 -1.89
C ARG A 45 -16.13 -5.38 -1.93
N VAL A 46 -15.93 -4.07 -2.04
CA VAL A 46 -14.60 -3.48 -2.27
C VAL A 46 -13.75 -3.55 -1.01
N LYS A 47 -12.47 -3.89 -1.16
CA LYS A 47 -11.49 -3.72 -0.08
C LYS A 47 -11.18 -2.24 0.10
N LEU A 48 -10.89 -1.84 1.33
CA LEU A 48 -10.66 -0.45 1.70
C LEU A 48 -9.35 -0.36 2.48
N GLY A 49 -8.63 0.75 2.35
CA GLY A 49 -7.39 0.92 3.08
C GLY A 49 -6.82 2.32 3.00
N SER A 50 -5.85 2.57 3.86
CA SER A 50 -5.03 3.79 3.84
C SER A 50 -3.76 3.58 3.02
N LEU A 51 -3.25 4.65 2.41
CA LEU A 51 -1.95 4.66 1.76
C LEU A 51 -1.25 6.02 1.96
N VAL A 52 -0.56 6.23 3.08
CA VAL A 52 -0.56 5.41 4.29
C VAL A 52 -0.96 6.27 5.50
N ALA A 53 -1.49 5.64 6.55
CA ALA A 53 -1.77 6.31 7.81
C ALA A 53 -0.44 6.62 8.50
N CYS A 54 -0.17 7.91 8.75
CA CYS A 54 0.97 8.33 9.55
C CYS A 54 0.73 8.01 11.03
N THR A 55 1.64 7.26 11.64
CA THR A 55 1.50 6.83 13.04
C THR A 55 1.69 7.96 14.05
N ALA A 56 2.39 9.05 13.68
CA ALA A 56 2.68 10.17 14.58
C ALA A 56 1.42 10.92 15.07
N PHE A 57 0.31 10.85 14.33
CA PHE A 57 -0.89 11.62 14.66
C PHE A 57 -1.66 11.12 15.88
N ARG A 58 -1.39 9.89 16.37
CA ARG A 58 -2.19 9.25 17.44
C ARG A 58 -1.35 8.26 18.23
N SER A 59 -1.78 7.99 19.47
CA SER A 59 -1.24 6.87 20.25
C SER A 59 -1.33 5.55 19.44
N PRO A 60 -0.25 4.74 19.38
CA PRO A 60 -0.24 3.48 18.64
C PRO A 60 -1.31 2.48 19.11
N ALA A 61 -1.54 2.38 20.42
CA ALA A 61 -2.57 1.49 20.97
C ALA A 61 -3.99 1.94 20.57
N LEU A 62 -4.25 3.26 20.63
CA LEU A 62 -5.52 3.81 20.18
C LEU A 62 -5.71 3.59 18.66
N LEU A 63 -4.66 3.76 17.86
CA LEU A 63 -4.69 3.46 16.43
C LEU A 63 -5.10 2.02 16.17
N ALA A 64 -4.48 1.04 16.83
CA ALA A 64 -4.87 -0.37 16.73
C ALA A 64 -6.34 -0.58 17.12
N LYS A 65 -6.81 0.05 18.21
CA LYS A 65 -8.20 -0.02 18.65
C LYS A 65 -9.20 0.43 17.59
N MET A 66 -8.91 1.56 16.97
CA MET A 66 -9.76 2.13 15.92
C MET A 66 -9.70 1.32 14.62
N VAL A 67 -8.55 0.73 14.30
CA VAL A 67 -8.41 -0.17 13.15
C VAL A 67 -9.30 -1.40 13.32
N ASP A 68 -9.29 -2.01 14.50
CA ASP A 68 -10.10 -3.18 14.82
C ASP A 68 -11.61 -2.88 14.66
N THR A 69 -12.06 -1.71 15.12
CA THR A 69 -13.44 -1.25 14.90
C THR A 69 -13.79 -1.06 13.42
N ILE A 70 -12.90 -0.46 12.64
CA ILE A 70 -13.14 -0.27 11.20
C ILE A 70 -13.16 -1.62 10.49
N ASP A 71 -12.32 -2.55 10.93
CA ASP A 71 -12.27 -3.88 10.36
C ASP A 71 -13.58 -4.64 10.57
N GLU A 72 -14.13 -4.57 11.79
CA GLU A 72 -15.46 -5.08 12.15
C GLU A 72 -16.55 -4.46 11.26
N ILE A 73 -16.62 -3.12 11.18
CA ILE A 73 -17.59 -2.40 10.34
C ILE A 73 -17.45 -2.82 8.87
N SER A 74 -16.22 -3.05 8.41
CA SER A 74 -15.96 -3.44 7.03
C SER A 74 -16.28 -4.91 6.75
N GLY A 75 -16.51 -5.75 7.77
CA GLY A 75 -16.61 -7.20 7.59
C GLY A 75 -15.31 -7.82 7.08
N GLY A 76 -14.16 -7.39 7.61
CA GLY A 76 -12.86 -7.97 7.25
C GLY A 76 -12.25 -7.46 5.93
N ARG A 77 -12.76 -6.37 5.35
CA ARG A 77 -12.32 -5.81 4.06
C ARG A 77 -11.19 -4.78 4.19
N LEU A 78 -10.79 -4.44 5.42
CA LEU A 78 -9.75 -3.44 5.67
C LEU A 78 -8.35 -3.98 5.33
N ILE A 79 -7.55 -3.15 4.68
CA ILE A 79 -6.09 -3.24 4.58
C ILE A 79 -5.51 -2.01 5.31
N LEU A 80 -4.73 -2.23 6.36
CA LEU A 80 -4.13 -1.17 7.14
C LEU A 80 -2.82 -0.72 6.51
N GLY A 81 -2.81 0.38 5.78
CA GLY A 81 -1.56 1.00 5.33
C GLY A 81 -0.96 1.91 6.39
N LEU A 82 0.29 1.68 6.76
CA LEU A 82 1.06 2.43 7.74
C LEU A 82 2.32 3.06 7.13
N GLY A 83 2.72 4.21 7.66
CA GLY A 83 4.00 4.80 7.35
C GLY A 83 4.47 5.76 8.43
N ALA A 84 5.76 6.08 8.35
CA ALA A 84 6.41 6.99 9.28
C ALA A 84 5.91 8.44 9.11
N GLY A 85 5.23 8.75 8.00
CA GLY A 85 4.82 10.10 7.62
C GLY A 85 5.93 10.88 6.94
N TRP A 86 5.64 12.14 6.64
CA TRP A 86 6.59 13.12 6.13
C TRP A 86 6.58 14.32 7.06
N ASP A 87 7.71 15.00 7.17
CA ASP A 87 7.79 16.26 7.92
C ASP A 87 7.12 17.34 7.09
N GLY A 88 5.92 17.75 7.50
CA GLY A 88 5.04 18.60 6.70
C GLY A 88 4.39 19.70 7.53
N PRO A 89 3.96 20.81 6.91
CA PRO A 89 3.34 21.95 7.60
C PRO A 89 2.16 21.58 8.50
N GLU A 90 1.44 20.51 8.15
CA GLU A 90 0.31 19.99 8.94
C GLU A 90 0.76 19.44 10.31
N GLN A 91 1.89 18.73 10.37
CA GLN A 91 2.40 18.20 11.66
C GLN A 91 2.77 19.35 12.59
N GLN A 92 3.47 20.36 12.06
CA GLN A 92 3.80 21.57 12.81
C GLN A 92 2.55 22.33 13.25
N ALA A 93 1.56 22.50 12.37
CA ALA A 93 0.32 23.21 12.69
C ALA A 93 -0.54 22.52 13.75
N PHE A 94 -0.42 21.19 13.88
CA PHE A 94 -1.13 20.38 14.87
C PHE A 94 -0.30 20.04 16.11
N ASP A 95 0.87 20.66 16.27
CA ASP A 95 1.79 20.41 17.38
C ASP A 95 2.19 18.93 17.53
N ILE A 96 2.41 18.28 16.39
CA ILE A 96 2.86 16.89 16.30
C ILE A 96 4.36 16.89 16.07
N LYS A 97 5.09 16.22 16.96
CA LYS A 97 6.54 16.10 16.85
C LYS A 97 6.92 15.26 15.62
N SER A 98 7.76 15.83 14.76
CA SER A 98 8.30 15.18 13.55
C SER A 98 9.73 14.65 13.72
N ASP A 99 10.30 14.76 14.94
CA ASP A 99 11.61 14.24 15.32
C ASP A 99 11.63 12.70 15.29
N HIS A 100 12.81 12.13 15.05
CA HIS A 100 13.03 10.68 15.17
C HIS A 100 11.99 9.82 14.46
N ARG A 101 11.51 10.30 13.30
CA ARG A 101 10.32 9.80 12.62
C ARG A 101 10.30 8.29 12.42
N VAL A 102 11.44 7.72 12.01
CA VAL A 102 11.56 6.27 11.78
C VAL A 102 11.70 5.50 13.10
N ASP A 103 12.37 6.06 14.11
CA ASP A 103 12.47 5.43 15.43
C ASP A 103 11.09 5.35 16.10
N ARG A 104 10.33 6.46 16.09
CA ARG A 104 8.93 6.50 16.54
C ARG A 104 8.06 5.52 15.76
N PHE A 105 8.25 5.42 14.43
CA PHE A 105 7.48 4.48 13.62
C PHE A 105 7.76 3.03 13.99
N GLU A 106 9.02 2.67 14.22
CA GLU A 106 9.45 1.34 14.66
C GLU A 106 8.82 0.95 16.00
N GLU A 107 8.87 1.83 17.01
CA GLU A 107 8.19 1.59 18.29
C GLU A 107 6.67 1.50 18.15
N ALA A 108 6.07 2.32 17.27
CA ALA A 108 4.64 2.23 17.01
C ALA A 108 4.25 0.87 16.40
N LEU A 109 5.07 0.30 15.50
CA LEU A 109 4.84 -1.04 14.94
C LEU A 109 4.94 -2.13 16.01
N GLN A 110 5.89 -2.00 16.95
CA GLN A 110 6.05 -2.90 18.08
C GLN A 110 4.84 -2.92 19.02
N ILE A 111 4.01 -1.88 19.01
CA ILE A 111 2.73 -1.82 19.74
C ILE A 111 1.55 -2.29 18.85
N ILE A 112 1.43 -1.71 17.66
CA ILE A 112 0.25 -1.92 16.78
C ILE A 112 0.16 -3.37 16.33
N VAL A 113 1.29 -3.97 15.90
CA VAL A 113 1.28 -5.31 15.30
C VAL A 113 0.88 -6.37 16.34
N PRO A 114 1.48 -6.44 17.54
CA PRO A 114 1.03 -7.41 18.54
C PRO A 114 -0.42 -7.18 18.99
N LEU A 115 -0.85 -5.94 19.19
CA LEU A 115 -2.26 -5.66 19.53
C LEU A 115 -3.23 -6.22 18.48
N LEU A 116 -2.94 -6.04 17.19
CA LEU A 116 -3.79 -6.57 16.11
C LEU A 116 -3.66 -8.09 15.96
N ARG A 117 -2.45 -8.65 16.08
CA ARG A 117 -2.19 -10.09 15.84
C ARG A 117 -2.57 -10.96 17.04
N THR A 118 -2.12 -10.62 18.24
CA THR A 118 -2.25 -11.45 19.46
C THR A 118 -3.20 -10.86 20.50
N GLY A 119 -3.52 -9.57 20.40
CA GLY A 119 -4.53 -8.92 21.25
C GLY A 119 -3.95 -8.27 22.50
N ARG A 120 -2.65 -8.37 22.70
CA ARG A 120 -1.97 -7.83 23.88
C ARG A 120 -0.56 -7.39 23.54
N VAL A 121 -0.08 -6.40 24.26
CA VAL A 121 1.32 -5.98 24.21
C VAL A 121 1.75 -5.43 25.57
N ASP A 122 2.99 -5.72 25.94
CA ASP A 122 3.71 -5.02 26.98
C ASP A 122 4.97 -4.41 26.35
N PHE A 123 5.08 -3.09 26.38
CA PHE A 123 6.10 -2.33 25.66
C PHE A 123 6.53 -1.09 26.43
N ALA A 124 7.85 -0.94 26.60
CA ALA A 124 8.49 0.22 27.19
C ALA A 124 9.60 0.72 26.25
N GLY A 125 9.26 1.68 25.39
CA GLY A 125 10.19 2.32 24.47
C GLY A 125 10.63 3.70 24.92
N THR A 126 11.38 4.37 24.05
CA THR A 126 11.84 5.75 24.23
C THR A 126 10.72 6.75 23.99
N TYR A 127 9.86 6.47 23.01
CA TYR A 127 8.82 7.39 22.55
C TYR A 127 7.42 6.96 22.94
N TYR A 128 7.17 5.65 23.06
CA TYR A 128 5.88 5.11 23.43
C TYR A 128 6.00 4.10 24.58
N GLN A 129 4.94 4.04 25.37
CA GLN A 129 4.75 3.03 26.40
C GLN A 129 3.35 2.42 26.26
N ALA A 130 3.26 1.12 26.49
CA ALA A 130 2.01 0.37 26.52
C ALA A 130 2.18 -0.77 27.53
N GLN A 131 1.78 -0.54 28.78
CA GLN A 131 1.89 -1.52 29.87
C GLN A 131 0.59 -2.31 29.96
N ASP A 132 0.68 -3.64 30.02
CA ASP A 132 -0.46 -4.57 30.10
C ASP A 132 -1.61 -4.18 29.14
N CYS A 133 -1.24 -3.78 27.92
CA CYS A 133 -2.18 -3.17 26.99
C CYS A 133 -2.93 -4.26 26.23
N GLU A 134 -4.25 -4.32 26.41
CA GLU A 134 -5.10 -5.32 25.79
C GLU A 134 -6.10 -4.71 24.80
N LEU A 135 -6.24 -5.34 23.64
CA LEU A 135 -7.22 -4.98 22.62
C LEU A 135 -8.52 -5.77 22.83
N ARG A 136 -9.55 -5.11 23.39
CA ARG A 136 -10.90 -5.69 23.57
C ARG A 136 -12.03 -4.76 23.10
N PRO A 137 -13.07 -5.23 22.39
CA PRO A 137 -13.18 -6.56 21.76
C PRO A 137 -12.05 -6.80 20.75
N ARG A 138 -11.90 -8.07 20.35
CA ARG A 138 -11.03 -8.51 19.25
C ARG A 138 -11.90 -8.64 18.01
N GLY A 139 -11.45 -8.04 16.91
CA GLY A 139 -12.21 -7.89 15.68
C GLY A 139 -12.58 -9.20 14.97
N PRO A 140 -13.11 -9.09 13.74
CA PRO A 140 -13.75 -10.20 13.04
C PRO A 140 -12.73 -11.23 12.54
N ARG A 141 -11.45 -10.84 12.50
CA ARG A 141 -10.34 -11.66 12.00
C ARG A 141 -9.41 -12.02 13.14
N PRO A 142 -9.15 -13.32 13.42
CA PRO A 142 -8.23 -13.72 14.48
C PRO A 142 -6.82 -13.12 14.36
N GLY A 143 -6.35 -12.92 13.12
CA GLY A 143 -5.07 -12.28 12.84
C GLY A 143 -5.14 -10.76 12.65
N GLY A 144 -6.31 -10.13 12.68
CA GLY A 144 -6.48 -8.72 12.30
C GLY A 144 -6.22 -8.43 10.82
N PRO A 145 -6.23 -7.14 10.42
CA PRO A 145 -6.03 -6.73 9.03
C PRO A 145 -4.66 -7.05 8.44
N PRO A 146 -4.58 -7.30 7.11
CA PRO A 146 -3.35 -7.16 6.36
C PRO A 146 -2.75 -5.77 6.59
N ILE A 147 -1.47 -5.75 6.95
CA ILE A 147 -0.69 -4.54 7.19
C ILE A 147 0.14 -4.28 5.95
N LEU A 148 -0.09 -3.11 5.35
CA LEU A 148 0.71 -2.58 4.26
C LEU A 148 1.66 -1.51 4.82
N ILE A 149 2.95 -1.59 4.49
CA ILE A 149 3.92 -0.55 4.86
C ILE A 149 4.47 0.13 3.61
N GLY A 150 4.27 1.45 3.53
CA GLY A 150 4.96 2.28 2.57
C GLY A 150 6.40 2.48 3.02
N ALA A 151 7.37 2.00 2.23
CA ALA A 151 8.77 2.03 2.62
C ALA A 151 9.68 2.37 1.45
N LYS A 152 10.68 3.22 1.73
CA LYS A 152 11.83 3.49 0.88
C LYS A 152 13.11 3.49 1.71
N GLY A 153 14.16 2.95 1.11
CA GLY A 153 15.49 2.89 1.71
C GLY A 153 15.65 1.74 2.71
N PRO A 154 16.90 1.37 3.04
CA PRO A 154 17.20 0.11 3.72
C PRO A 154 16.50 -0.03 5.08
N ARG A 155 16.44 1.04 5.87
CA ARG A 155 15.85 1.01 7.21
C ARG A 155 14.34 0.76 7.18
N MET A 156 13.60 1.47 6.33
CA MET A 156 12.15 1.27 6.22
C MET A 156 11.80 -0.08 5.58
N LEU A 157 12.63 -0.55 4.63
CA LEU A 157 12.44 -1.87 4.01
C LEU A 157 12.67 -3.01 5.00
N ARG A 158 13.61 -2.85 5.94
CA ARG A 158 13.74 -3.76 7.08
C ARG A 158 12.47 -3.81 7.93
N LEU A 159 11.88 -2.66 8.25
CA LEU A 159 10.61 -2.62 9.00
C LEU A 159 9.46 -3.28 8.21
N ALA A 160 9.39 -3.06 6.90
CA ALA A 160 8.40 -3.73 6.05
C ALA A 160 8.60 -5.25 6.05
N ALA A 161 9.84 -5.72 5.93
CA ALA A 161 10.19 -7.13 6.00
C ALA A 161 9.82 -7.76 7.36
N THR A 162 9.97 -7.03 8.46
CA THR A 162 9.63 -7.52 9.80
C THR A 162 8.12 -7.53 10.10
N TYR A 163 7.40 -6.48 9.71
CA TYR A 163 6.05 -6.21 10.25
C TYR A 163 4.92 -6.23 9.23
N ALA A 164 5.22 -6.15 7.93
CA ALA A 164 4.18 -5.99 6.91
C ALA A 164 3.78 -7.32 6.26
N ASP A 165 2.51 -7.44 5.89
CA ASP A 165 2.03 -8.45 4.94
C ASP A 165 2.24 -7.97 3.50
N LEU A 166 2.14 -6.65 3.28
CA LEU A 166 2.39 -6.01 1.99
C LEU A 166 3.39 -4.86 2.12
N TRP A 167 4.35 -4.81 1.21
CA TRP A 167 5.16 -3.61 1.01
C TRP A 167 4.60 -2.79 -0.15
N ASN A 168 4.58 -1.47 0.03
CA ASN A 168 4.32 -0.53 -1.06
C ASN A 168 5.57 0.29 -1.38
N ALA A 169 5.98 0.24 -2.65
CA ALA A 169 7.04 1.10 -3.17
C ALA A 169 6.64 2.57 -3.01
N GLU A 170 7.51 3.38 -2.38
CA GLU A 170 7.24 4.81 -2.23
C GLU A 170 7.12 5.47 -3.62
N GLY A 171 5.99 6.14 -3.86
CA GLY A 171 5.56 6.63 -5.15
C GLY A 171 4.45 7.70 -5.02
N PRO A 172 3.95 8.25 -6.13
CA PRO A 172 3.73 7.50 -7.36
C PRO A 172 4.98 7.34 -8.24
N LEU A 173 5.12 6.18 -8.86
CA LEU A 173 6.22 5.84 -9.76
C LEU A 173 5.70 5.77 -11.21
N GLN A 174 6.56 6.09 -12.17
CA GLN A 174 6.27 6.00 -13.61
C GLN A 174 6.98 4.82 -14.30
N GLY A 175 7.69 3.97 -13.55
CA GLY A 175 8.53 2.92 -14.14
C GLY A 175 8.84 1.75 -13.23
N LEU A 176 9.16 0.61 -13.86
CA LEU A 176 9.47 -0.66 -13.20
C LEU A 176 10.85 -0.68 -12.53
N GLU A 177 11.83 0.03 -13.10
CA GLU A 177 13.22 0.00 -12.63
C GLU A 177 13.36 0.42 -11.16
N GLN A 178 12.69 1.50 -10.76
CA GLN A 178 12.70 1.96 -9.37
C GLN A 178 11.98 1.00 -8.41
N ILE A 179 11.04 0.20 -8.92
CA ILE A 179 10.32 -0.80 -8.12
C ILE A 179 11.22 -2.02 -7.92
N SER A 180 11.84 -2.52 -8.98
CA SER A 180 12.72 -3.70 -8.94
C SER A 180 13.95 -3.49 -8.04
N SER A 181 14.56 -2.30 -8.08
CA SER A 181 15.68 -1.99 -7.18
C SER A 181 15.27 -1.99 -5.70
N GLN A 182 14.07 -1.49 -5.37
CA GLN A 182 13.55 -1.54 -4.01
C GLN A 182 13.10 -2.94 -3.58
N GLN A 183 12.55 -3.74 -4.52
CA GLN A 183 12.22 -5.15 -4.28
C GLN A 183 13.45 -5.92 -3.82
N ALA A 184 14.58 -5.80 -4.53
CA ALA A 184 15.82 -6.50 -4.19
C ALA A 184 16.32 -6.16 -2.77
N VAL A 185 16.24 -4.89 -2.37
CA VAL A 185 16.62 -4.47 -1.00
C VAL A 185 15.63 -5.04 0.05
N GLY A 186 14.33 -5.07 -0.26
CA GLY A 186 13.32 -5.72 0.59
C GLY A 186 13.53 -7.23 0.72
N ASP A 187 13.95 -7.91 -0.35
CA ASP A 187 14.21 -9.35 -0.36
C ASP A 187 15.43 -9.71 0.46
N ALA A 188 16.49 -8.90 0.35
CA ALA A 188 17.66 -9.01 1.21
C ALA A 188 17.29 -8.81 2.68
N ALA A 189 16.41 -7.84 2.98
CA ALA A 189 15.92 -7.60 4.34
C ALA A 189 15.07 -8.76 4.89
N CYS A 190 14.22 -9.39 4.06
CA CYS A 190 13.46 -10.60 4.44
C CYS A 190 14.43 -11.76 4.75
N THR A 191 15.37 -12.02 3.85
CA THR A 191 16.37 -13.08 4.01
C THR A 191 17.20 -12.89 5.29
N ALA A 192 17.60 -11.65 5.59
CA ALA A 192 18.41 -11.33 6.77
C ALA A 192 17.71 -11.64 8.12
N ILE A 193 16.36 -11.69 8.14
CA ILE A 193 15.57 -12.05 9.32
C ILE A 193 14.98 -13.47 9.24
N GLY A 194 15.36 -14.25 8.23
CA GLY A 194 14.84 -15.61 8.02
C GLY A 194 13.40 -15.67 7.50
N ARG A 195 12.86 -14.57 6.94
CA ARG A 195 11.55 -14.55 6.28
C ARG A 195 11.72 -14.89 4.80
N ASP A 196 10.88 -15.79 4.29
CA ASP A 196 10.77 -16.02 2.84
C ASP A 196 10.27 -14.74 2.14
N PRO A 197 11.05 -14.13 1.23
CA PRO A 197 10.65 -12.91 0.51
C PRO A 197 9.33 -13.03 -0.27
N ALA A 198 8.93 -14.23 -0.68
CA ALA A 198 7.67 -14.48 -1.38
C ALA A 198 6.43 -14.23 -0.50
N THR A 199 6.59 -14.31 0.82
CA THR A 199 5.51 -14.03 1.79
C THR A 199 5.25 -12.53 2.00
N LEU A 200 6.09 -11.65 1.46
CA LEU A 200 5.90 -10.21 1.48
C LEU A 200 5.25 -9.77 0.16
N GLY A 201 3.94 -9.49 0.20
CA GLY A 201 3.20 -8.99 -0.95
C GLY A 201 3.78 -7.68 -1.47
N ARG A 202 3.73 -7.47 -2.79
CA ARG A 202 4.33 -6.30 -3.44
C ARG A 202 3.26 -5.42 -4.06
N SER A 203 3.34 -4.15 -3.75
CA SER A 203 2.43 -3.13 -4.27
C SER A 203 3.19 -1.89 -4.71
N ALA A 204 2.63 -1.17 -5.68
CA ALA A 204 3.13 0.13 -6.08
C ALA A 204 2.00 1.09 -6.38
N SER A 205 2.26 2.37 -6.16
CA SER A 205 1.37 3.46 -6.50
C SER A 205 1.76 4.02 -7.87
N VAL A 206 0.82 4.04 -8.80
CA VAL A 206 1.05 4.35 -10.21
C VAL A 206 0.11 5.46 -10.63
N VAL A 207 0.66 6.50 -11.26
CA VAL A 207 -0.15 7.54 -11.90
C VAL A 207 -0.51 7.09 -13.30
N VAL A 208 -1.80 7.08 -13.61
CA VAL A 208 -2.31 6.79 -14.96
C VAL A 208 -2.89 8.09 -15.51
N LYS A 209 -2.12 8.76 -16.37
CA LYS A 209 -2.63 9.93 -17.11
C LYS A 209 -3.49 9.42 -18.25
N LEU A 210 -4.76 9.83 -18.27
CA LEU A 210 -5.73 9.40 -19.26
C LEU A 210 -5.80 10.37 -20.43
N PRO A 211 -6.31 9.94 -21.61
CA PRO A 211 -6.40 10.79 -22.79
C PRO A 211 -7.21 12.07 -22.56
N MET A 212 -8.24 11.99 -21.71
CA MET A 212 -9.09 13.11 -21.30
C MET A 212 -8.41 14.14 -20.38
N ALA A 213 -7.13 13.97 -20.04
CA ALA A 213 -6.37 14.88 -19.19
C ALA A 213 -5.88 16.16 -19.91
N HIS A 214 -6.53 16.58 -21.00
CA HIS A 214 -6.15 17.81 -21.70
C HIS A 214 -6.11 19.01 -20.74
N GLY A 215 -4.97 19.70 -20.68
CA GLY A 215 -4.75 20.85 -19.80
C GLY A 215 -4.41 20.53 -18.33
N TRP A 216 -4.42 19.26 -17.91
CA TRP A 216 -3.98 18.87 -16.57
C TRP A 216 -2.45 18.74 -16.49
N SER A 217 -1.80 19.82 -16.06
CA SER A 217 -0.39 19.83 -15.66
C SER A 217 -0.30 19.65 -14.14
N HIS A 218 0.30 18.55 -13.68
CA HIS A 218 0.79 18.49 -12.30
C HIS A 218 2.20 19.08 -12.26
N SER A 219 2.37 20.18 -11.53
CA SER A 219 3.68 20.70 -11.14
C SER A 219 4.26 19.84 -10.01
N SER A 220 4.59 18.59 -10.30
CA SER A 220 5.46 17.79 -9.46
C SER A 220 6.60 17.30 -10.34
N ALA A 221 7.82 17.42 -9.83
CA ALA A 221 9.10 17.22 -10.53
C ALA A 221 9.34 15.82 -11.16
N GLN A 222 8.29 15.04 -11.41
CA GLN A 222 8.32 13.71 -11.99
C GLN A 222 7.73 13.73 -13.41
N GLY A 223 8.62 13.96 -14.38
CA GLY A 223 8.52 13.39 -15.72
C GLY A 223 7.53 14.04 -16.70
N LYS A 224 8.09 14.72 -17.70
CA LYS A 224 7.48 15.11 -18.99
C LYS A 224 7.12 13.89 -19.88
N GLN A 225 6.96 12.69 -19.32
CA GLN A 225 6.63 11.51 -20.11
C GLN A 225 5.13 11.57 -20.49
N PRO A 226 4.78 11.40 -21.78
CA PRO A 226 3.40 11.20 -22.18
C PRO A 226 2.88 9.94 -21.48
N GLY A 227 1.72 10.05 -20.85
CA GLY A 227 1.06 8.87 -20.27
C GLY A 227 0.48 7.99 -21.37
N PRO A 228 0.06 6.77 -21.02
CA PRO A 228 -0.60 5.87 -21.96
C PRO A 228 -1.83 6.56 -22.59
N THR A 229 -1.95 6.41 -23.90
CA THR A 229 -2.93 7.08 -24.75
C THR A 229 -4.13 6.19 -25.09
N SER A 230 -4.05 4.89 -24.81
CA SER A 230 -5.14 3.93 -25.06
C SER A 230 -5.36 2.96 -23.89
N PRO A 231 -6.56 2.33 -23.78
CA PRO A 231 -6.81 1.30 -22.78
C PRO A 231 -5.85 0.11 -22.85
N GLU A 232 -5.42 -0.27 -24.05
CA GLU A 232 -4.49 -1.38 -24.30
C GLU A 232 -3.10 -1.09 -23.74
N GLU A 233 -2.60 0.14 -23.90
CA GLU A 233 -1.32 0.57 -23.33
C GLU A 233 -1.35 0.53 -21.79
N VAL A 234 -2.47 0.98 -21.19
CA VAL A 234 -2.65 0.89 -19.73
C VAL A 234 -2.73 -0.56 -19.27
N ALA A 235 -3.48 -1.41 -19.98
CA ALA A 235 -3.59 -2.83 -19.65
C ALA A 235 -2.22 -3.51 -19.72
N GLU A 236 -1.43 -3.25 -20.75
CA GLU A 236 -0.09 -3.82 -20.90
C GLU A 236 0.89 -3.32 -19.84
N MET A 237 0.81 -2.03 -19.48
CA MET A 237 1.56 -1.49 -18.35
C MET A 237 1.22 -2.24 -17.05
N LEU A 238 -0.07 -2.49 -16.76
CA LEU A 238 -0.47 -3.24 -15.56
C LEU A 238 -0.02 -4.71 -15.59
N ARG A 239 -0.07 -5.36 -16.76
CA ARG A 239 0.51 -6.70 -16.94
C ARG A 239 2.02 -6.72 -16.72
N SER A 240 2.72 -5.66 -17.13
CA SER A 240 4.16 -5.55 -16.89
C SER A 240 4.52 -5.48 -15.41
N TYR A 241 3.68 -4.82 -14.60
CA TYR A 241 3.82 -4.83 -13.13
C TYR A 241 3.60 -6.21 -12.54
N ALA A 242 2.59 -6.93 -13.03
CA ALA A 242 2.32 -8.29 -12.58
C ALA A 242 3.50 -9.25 -12.89
N ARG A 243 4.05 -9.17 -14.10
CA ARG A 243 5.25 -9.93 -14.51
C ARG A 243 6.49 -9.58 -13.68
N ALA A 244 6.55 -8.38 -13.12
CA ALA A 244 7.59 -7.97 -12.18
C ALA A 244 7.33 -8.40 -10.72
N GLY A 245 6.29 -9.19 -10.48
CA GLY A 245 5.95 -9.74 -9.17
C GLY A 245 5.12 -8.82 -8.28
N LEU A 246 4.49 -7.77 -8.84
CA LEU A 246 3.53 -6.96 -8.08
C LEU A 246 2.20 -7.69 -7.99
N SER A 247 1.77 -7.99 -6.76
CA SER A 247 0.45 -8.58 -6.52
C SER A 247 -0.66 -7.54 -6.46
N HIS A 248 -0.32 -6.27 -6.22
CA HIS A 248 -1.27 -5.17 -6.19
C HIS A 248 -0.73 -3.93 -6.93
N ALA A 249 -1.62 -3.21 -7.61
CA ALA A 249 -1.32 -1.89 -8.15
C ALA A 249 -2.36 -0.88 -7.62
N GLN A 250 -1.88 0.25 -7.10
CA GLN A 250 -2.70 1.35 -6.61
C GLN A 250 -2.71 2.46 -7.65
N LEU A 251 -3.85 2.68 -8.28
CA LEU A 251 -3.93 3.57 -9.43
C LEU A 251 -4.45 4.94 -9.03
N TRP A 252 -3.70 5.96 -9.42
CA TRP A 252 -4.17 7.35 -9.42
C TRP A 252 -4.52 7.73 -10.85
N LEU A 253 -5.81 7.69 -11.17
CA LEU A 253 -6.31 8.14 -12.46
C LEU A 253 -6.26 9.66 -12.52
N MET A 254 -5.74 10.19 -13.64
CA MET A 254 -5.66 11.61 -13.90
C MET A 254 -6.37 11.96 -15.21
N PRO A 255 -7.42 12.80 -15.18
CA PRO A 255 -8.05 13.37 -13.99
C PRO A 255 -8.78 12.29 -13.17
N ASN A 256 -9.13 12.57 -11.90
CA ASN A 256 -9.83 11.62 -11.03
C ASN A 256 -11.34 11.90 -11.07
N THR A 257 -12.01 11.42 -12.12
CA THR A 257 -13.44 11.70 -12.38
C THR A 257 -14.23 10.42 -12.63
N LEU A 258 -15.56 10.49 -12.60
CA LEU A 258 -16.42 9.37 -12.99
C LEU A 258 -16.16 8.93 -14.44
N ALA A 259 -15.99 9.87 -15.37
CA ALA A 259 -15.64 9.56 -16.76
C ALA A 259 -14.30 8.81 -16.87
N SER A 260 -13.34 9.14 -16.00
CA SER A 260 -12.06 8.43 -15.89
C SER A 260 -12.22 6.99 -15.41
N LEU A 261 -13.17 6.75 -14.49
CA LEU A 261 -13.51 5.40 -14.02
C LEU A 261 -14.24 4.59 -15.08
N GLU A 262 -15.19 5.19 -15.78
CA GLU A 262 -15.91 4.57 -16.88
C GLU A 262 -14.96 4.18 -18.02
N TRP A 263 -14.04 5.06 -18.38
CA TRP A 263 -12.99 4.74 -19.35
C TRP A 263 -12.08 3.62 -18.87
N PHE A 264 -11.71 3.63 -17.58
CA PHE A 264 -10.86 2.60 -17.00
C PHE A 264 -11.53 1.23 -16.94
N LYS A 265 -12.87 1.15 -16.98
CA LYS A 265 -13.59 -0.11 -17.12
C LYS A 265 -13.13 -0.89 -18.35
N THR A 266 -12.88 -0.23 -19.48
CA THR A 266 -12.37 -0.87 -20.70
C THR A 266 -11.00 -1.54 -20.46
N VAL A 267 -10.15 -0.93 -19.63
CA VAL A 267 -8.87 -1.52 -19.23
C VAL A 267 -9.09 -2.79 -18.42
N LEU A 268 -10.05 -2.78 -17.49
CA LEU A 268 -10.39 -3.95 -16.69
C LEU A 268 -10.92 -5.10 -17.56
N ASP A 269 -11.80 -4.80 -18.51
CA ASP A 269 -12.34 -5.79 -19.44
C ASP A 269 -11.22 -6.43 -20.30
N LEU A 270 -10.22 -5.63 -20.74
CA LEU A 270 -9.04 -6.12 -21.47
C LEU A 270 -8.12 -6.98 -20.60
N LEU A 271 -7.98 -6.64 -19.31
CA LEU A 271 -7.25 -7.49 -18.38
C LEU A 271 -7.97 -8.83 -18.24
N ASP A 272 -9.30 -8.83 -18.13
CA ASP A 272 -10.12 -10.04 -17.96
C ASP A 272 -10.12 -10.98 -19.17
N GLN A 273 -9.99 -10.47 -20.39
CA GLN A 273 -9.98 -11.27 -21.62
C GLN A 273 -8.66 -12.02 -21.90
N GLY A 274 -7.56 -11.65 -21.25
CA GLY A 274 -6.22 -12.21 -21.51
C GLY A 274 -5.94 -13.58 -20.87
N GLU A 275 -6.95 -14.26 -20.31
CA GLU A 275 -6.85 -15.53 -19.58
C GLU A 275 -7.32 -16.76 -20.40
N ALA A 276 -7.42 -16.66 -21.73
CA ALA A 276 -7.72 -17.79 -22.61
C ALA A 276 -6.45 -18.44 -23.19
#